data_AF-A0A7K2B347-F1
#
_entry.id   AF-A0A7K2B347-F1
#
_cell.length_a   1.000
_cell.length_b   1.000
_cell.length_c   1.000
_cell.angle_alpha   90.00
_cell.angle_beta   90.00
_cell.angle_gamma   90.00
#
_symmetry.space_group_name_H-M   'P 1'
#
loop_
_entity.id
_entity.type
_entity.pdbx_description
1 polymer ?
#
loop_
_entity_poly.entity_id
_entity_poly.type
_entity_poly.pdbx_seq_one_letter_code
_entity_poly.pdbx_strand_id
1 'polypeptide(L)'
;MSDDEHPLWRTLRPVAAAVGGELLPTGEQTPGDIPLEFEGETVGVLRLQGLDGALGRLIETIERELGDSLANLSRTDKQIAVRLLTERGAFLLRKGVEDVAAAMGVSRITIYNYLNAMEQPASGGRDREG
;
A
#
# COMPACT_ATOMS: atom_id res chain seq x y z
N MET A 1 16.01 -0.17 31.10
CA MET A 1 15.20 0.88 30.46
C MET A 1 14.19 0.16 29.60
N SER A 2 12.91 0.46 29.73
CA SER A 2 11.89 -0.19 28.90
C SER A 2 12.14 0.21 27.43
N ASP A 3 12.11 -0.76 26.52
CA ASP A 3 12.43 -0.56 25.10
C ASP A 3 11.62 0.58 24.46
N ASP A 4 10.45 0.91 25.03
CA ASP A 4 9.57 1.99 24.58
C ASP A 4 10.10 3.43 24.80
N GLU A 5 11.13 3.64 25.66
CA GLU A 5 11.72 4.96 25.92
C GLU A 5 12.93 5.29 25.04
N HIS A 6 13.44 4.34 24.25
CA HIS A 6 14.69 4.52 23.51
C HIS A 6 14.56 5.57 22.37
N PRO A 7 15.50 6.52 22.19
CA PRO A 7 15.40 7.56 21.16
C PRO A 7 15.21 7.03 19.73
N LEU A 8 15.87 5.91 19.41
CA LEU A 8 15.75 5.23 18.12
C LEU A 8 14.32 4.72 17.88
N TRP A 9 13.66 4.19 18.92
CA TRP A 9 12.28 3.70 18.82
C TRP A 9 11.30 4.83 18.53
N ARG A 10 11.40 5.95 19.26
CA ARG A 10 10.56 7.14 19.03
C ARG A 10 10.73 7.68 17.61
N THR A 11 11.95 7.64 17.08
CA THR A 11 12.31 8.13 15.74
C THR A 11 11.78 7.20 14.64
N LEU A 12 11.90 5.89 14.82
CA LEU A 12 11.51 4.91 13.82
C LEU A 12 10.04 4.53 13.86
N ARG A 13 9.32 4.78 14.95
CA ARG A 13 7.88 4.48 15.09
C ARG A 13 7.03 4.99 13.91
N PRO A 14 7.13 6.26 13.45
CA PRO A 14 6.37 6.72 12.28
C PRO A 14 6.78 6.01 10.97
N VAL A 15 8.07 5.67 10.81
CA VAL A 15 8.58 4.97 9.62
C VAL A 15 8.07 3.54 9.60
N ALA A 16 8.19 2.82 10.72
CA ALA A 16 7.66 1.47 10.92
C ALA A 16 6.16 1.44 10.59
N ALA A 17 5.37 2.37 11.14
CA ALA A 17 3.94 2.47 10.84
C ALA A 17 3.66 2.71 9.33
N ALA A 18 4.43 3.59 8.67
CA ALA A 18 4.28 3.87 7.25
C ALA A 18 4.55 2.64 6.37
N VAL A 19 5.57 1.86 6.71
CA VAL A 19 5.97 0.65 5.95
C VAL A 19 5.24 -0.61 6.41
N GLY A 20 4.45 -0.55 7.49
CA GLY A 20 3.71 -1.71 8.01
C GLY A 20 4.60 -2.64 8.80
N GLY A 21 5.68 -2.10 9.32
CA GLY A 21 6.54 -2.77 10.26
C GLY A 21 6.08 -2.49 11.69
N GLU A 22 6.48 -3.41 12.55
CA GLU A 22 6.28 -3.37 13.99
C GLU A 22 7.66 -3.30 14.66
N LEU A 23 7.81 -2.41 15.63
CA LEU A 23 9.00 -2.32 16.46
C LEU A 23 8.80 -3.28 17.64
N LEU A 24 9.71 -4.23 17.79
CA LEU A 24 9.65 -5.27 18.80
C LEU A 24 10.90 -5.25 19.67
N PRO A 25 10.77 -5.62 20.96
CA PRO A 25 11.89 -5.73 21.87
C PRO A 25 12.85 -6.84 21.42
N THR A 26 14.11 -6.77 21.83
CA THR A 26 15.12 -7.80 21.45
C THR A 26 14.75 -9.21 21.92
N GLY A 27 13.97 -9.33 22.99
CA GLY A 27 13.45 -10.60 23.50
C GLY A 27 12.43 -11.30 22.60
N GLU A 28 11.88 -10.61 21.59
CA GLU A 28 10.84 -11.13 20.68
C GLU A 28 11.35 -11.35 19.24
N GLN A 29 12.67 -11.33 19.06
CA GLN A 29 13.30 -11.49 17.75
C GLN A 29 13.05 -12.87 17.13
N THR A 30 12.77 -12.85 15.83
CA THR A 30 12.63 -14.04 14.98
C THR A 30 13.56 -13.94 13.76
N PRO A 31 13.86 -15.07 13.10
CA PRO A 31 14.59 -15.07 11.84
C PRO A 31 13.86 -14.23 10.77
N GLY A 32 14.51 -13.16 10.30
CA GLY A 32 13.98 -12.26 9.27
C GLY A 32 13.66 -10.84 9.77
N ASP A 33 13.70 -10.61 11.08
CA ASP A 33 13.57 -9.25 11.61
C ASP A 33 14.84 -8.43 11.34
N ILE A 34 14.66 -7.13 11.10
CA ILE A 34 15.76 -6.18 10.86
C ILE A 34 16.26 -5.67 12.22
N PRO A 35 17.52 -5.92 12.63
CA PRO A 35 18.03 -5.44 13.91
C PRO A 35 18.15 -3.91 13.91
N LEU A 36 17.77 -3.30 15.03
CA LEU A 36 17.92 -1.87 15.28
C LEU A 36 19.14 -1.65 16.15
N GLU A 37 20.21 -1.15 15.54
CA GLU A 37 21.47 -0.88 16.22
C GLU A 37 21.59 0.59 16.61
N PHE A 38 21.98 0.84 17.85
CA PHE A 38 22.31 2.16 18.37
C PHE A 38 23.56 2.08 19.24
N GLU A 39 24.57 2.90 18.94
CA GLU A 39 25.85 2.90 19.67
C GLU A 39 26.54 1.52 19.76
N GLY A 40 26.30 0.64 18.77
CA GLY A 40 26.86 -0.71 18.72
C GLY A 40 26.07 -1.75 19.52
N GLU A 41 24.96 -1.37 20.14
CA GLU A 41 24.05 -2.28 20.84
C GLU A 41 22.76 -2.47 20.03
N THR A 42 22.26 -3.71 19.97
CA THR A 42 20.92 -3.97 19.43
C THR A 42 19.89 -3.60 20.47
N VAL A 43 19.08 -2.57 20.17
CA VAL A 43 18.08 -2.00 21.09
C VAL A 43 16.66 -2.45 20.76
N GLY A 44 16.48 -3.24 19.71
CA GLY A 44 15.19 -3.77 19.28
C GLY A 44 15.29 -4.36 17.87
N VAL A 45 14.15 -4.77 17.34
CA VAL A 45 14.03 -5.27 15.97
C VAL A 45 12.83 -4.65 15.26
N LEU A 46 12.98 -4.39 13.97
CA LEU A 46 11.87 -4.02 13.09
C LEU A 46 11.40 -5.27 12.35
N ARG A 47 10.21 -5.74 12.69
CA ARG A 47 9.52 -6.79 11.95
C ARG A 47 8.70 -6.14 10.85
N LEU A 48 9.08 -6.38 9.60
CA LEU A 48 8.18 -6.07 8.49
C LEU A 48 7.13 -7.18 8.43
N GLN A 49 5.89 -6.86 8.78
CA GLN A 49 4.78 -7.65 8.27
C GLN A 49 4.92 -7.59 6.75
N GLY A 50 4.83 -8.73 6.06
CA GLY A 50 5.04 -8.76 4.61
C GLY A 50 4.29 -7.65 3.86
N LEU A 51 4.72 -7.35 2.63
CA LEU A 51 4.13 -6.35 1.71
C LEU A 51 2.58 -6.30 1.72
N ASP A 52 1.95 -7.40 2.12
CA ASP A 52 0.57 -7.62 2.51
C ASP A 52 -0.09 -6.46 3.32
N GLY A 53 0.66 -5.69 4.13
CA GLY A 53 0.12 -4.55 4.89
C GLY A 53 0.19 -3.17 4.21
N ALA A 54 1.14 -2.97 3.29
CA ALA A 54 1.37 -1.67 2.65
C ALA A 54 0.24 -1.27 1.70
N LEU A 55 -0.26 -2.26 0.96
CA LEU A 55 -1.41 -2.06 0.09
C LEU A 55 -2.66 -1.70 0.88
N GLY A 56 -2.91 -2.35 2.03
CA GLY A 56 -4.04 -2.05 2.89
C GLY A 56 -4.07 -0.57 3.31
N ARG A 57 -2.93 -0.01 3.74
CA ARG A 57 -2.85 1.43 4.11
C ARG A 57 -3.05 2.37 2.93
N LEU A 58 -2.60 1.99 1.73
CA LEU A 58 -2.87 2.76 0.52
C LEU A 58 -4.37 2.75 0.22
N ILE A 59 -5.01 1.58 0.25
CA ILE A 59 -6.46 1.43 0.05
C ILE A 59 -7.23 2.30 1.05
N GLU A 60 -6.95 2.20 2.34
CA GLU A 60 -7.62 3.02 3.37
C GLU A 60 -7.46 4.53 3.12
N THR A 61 -6.31 4.96 2.60
CA THR A 61 -6.07 6.37 2.28
C THR A 61 -6.95 6.82 1.12
N ILE A 62 -7.09 6.00 0.08
CA ILE A 62 -7.97 6.29 -1.06
C ILE A 62 -9.44 6.27 -0.65
N GLU A 63 -9.86 5.33 0.19
CA GLU A 63 -11.24 5.26 0.70
C GLU A 63 -11.61 6.52 1.50
N ARG A 64 -10.69 7.03 2.32
CA ARG A 64 -10.88 8.32 3.02
C ARG A 64 -10.97 9.50 2.06
N GLU A 65 -10.17 9.51 0.98
CA GLU A 65 -10.16 10.57 -0.04
C GLU A 65 -11.46 10.58 -0.86
N LEU A 66 -12.01 9.39 -1.17
CA LEU A 66 -13.22 9.22 -1.99
C LEU A 66 -14.51 9.14 -1.17
N GLY A 67 -14.41 9.00 0.16
CA GLY A 67 -15.54 9.07 1.09
C GLY A 67 -16.35 7.78 1.26
N ASP A 68 -15.92 6.65 0.67
CA ASP A 68 -16.54 5.34 0.82
C ASP A 68 -15.52 4.21 0.60
N SER A 69 -15.88 3.00 1.00
CA SER A 69 -15.10 1.79 0.74
C SER A 69 -15.00 1.51 -0.76
N LEU A 70 -13.87 0.93 -1.17
CA LEU A 70 -13.62 0.59 -2.57
C LEU A 70 -14.72 -0.30 -3.18
N ALA A 71 -15.38 -1.13 -2.37
CA ALA A 71 -16.47 -1.98 -2.81
C ALA A 71 -17.73 -1.19 -3.22
N ASN A 72 -18.04 -0.12 -2.49
CA ASN A 72 -19.27 0.67 -2.63
C ASN A 72 -19.15 1.83 -3.62
N LEU A 73 -17.93 2.18 -4.02
CA LEU A 73 -17.69 3.24 -4.98
C LEU A 73 -18.45 3.05 -6.29
N SER A 74 -18.87 4.18 -6.88
CA SER A 74 -19.45 4.19 -8.23
C SER A 74 -18.43 3.66 -9.24
N ARG A 75 -18.89 3.27 -10.44
CA ARG A 75 -17.97 2.81 -11.49
C ARG A 75 -16.91 3.87 -11.84
N THR A 76 -17.30 5.14 -11.85
CA THR A 76 -16.40 6.27 -12.12
C THR A 76 -15.38 6.41 -10.99
N ASP A 77 -15.83 6.33 -9.73
CA ASP A 77 -14.92 6.47 -8.59
C ASP A 77 -14.00 5.26 -8.43
N LYS A 78 -14.43 4.05 -8.81
CA LYS A 78 -13.54 2.87 -8.92
C LYS A 78 -12.41 3.11 -9.92
N GLN A 79 -12.69 3.75 -11.06
CA GLN A 79 -11.65 4.11 -12.04
C GLN A 79 -10.69 5.16 -11.48
N ILE A 80 -11.20 6.16 -10.76
CA ILE A 80 -10.38 7.17 -10.06
C ILE A 80 -9.50 6.49 -9.00
N ALA A 81 -10.06 5.59 -8.20
CA ALA A 81 -9.34 4.83 -7.19
C ALA A 81 -8.19 4.01 -7.80
N VAL A 82 -8.44 3.29 -8.90
CA VAL A 82 -7.36 2.55 -9.59
C VAL A 82 -6.25 3.48 -10.06
N ARG A 83 -6.58 4.65 -10.62
CA ARG A 83 -5.56 5.64 -11.02
C ARG A 83 -4.70 6.08 -9.83
N LEU A 84 -5.35 6.48 -8.74
CA LEU A 84 -4.69 6.95 -7.51
C LEU A 84 -3.82 5.88 -6.85
N LEU A 85 -4.25 4.62 -6.93
CA LEU A 85 -3.48 3.46 -6.46
C LEU A 85 -2.26 3.20 -7.36
N THR A 86 -2.41 3.30 -8.69
CA THR A 86 -1.29 3.18 -9.63
C THR A 86 -0.22 4.25 -9.39
N GLU A 87 -0.63 5.51 -9.26
CA GLU A 87 0.28 6.65 -8.99
C GLU A 87 1.07 6.46 -7.68
N ARG A 88 0.48 5.78 -6.69
CA ARG A 88 1.11 5.47 -5.40
C ARG A 88 1.84 4.13 -5.37
N GLY A 89 2.00 3.48 -6.52
CA GLY A 89 2.78 2.25 -6.65
C GLY A 89 2.09 0.98 -6.10
N ALA A 90 0.78 1.00 -5.87
CA ALA A 90 0.04 -0.14 -5.31
C ALA A 90 0.23 -1.42 -6.14
N PHE A 91 0.30 -1.32 -7.47
CA PHE A 91 0.45 -2.46 -8.38
C PHE A 91 1.90 -2.94 -8.56
N LEU A 92 2.88 -2.26 -7.95
CA LEU A 92 4.25 -2.77 -7.83
C LEU A 92 4.39 -3.76 -6.67
N LEU A 93 3.42 -3.79 -5.75
CA LEU A 93 3.39 -4.68 -4.61
C LEU A 93 3.01 -6.10 -5.04
N ARG A 94 3.60 -7.09 -4.38
CA ARG A 94 3.26 -8.51 -4.59
C ARG A 94 1.75 -8.70 -4.37
N LYS A 95 1.07 -9.34 -5.33
CA LYS A 95 -0.38 -9.55 -5.34
C LYS A 95 -1.25 -8.27 -5.39
N GLY A 96 -0.68 -7.13 -5.78
CA GLY A 96 -1.43 -5.86 -5.78
C GLY A 96 -2.70 -5.89 -6.63
N VAL A 97 -2.71 -6.60 -7.75
CA VAL A 97 -3.91 -6.76 -8.60
C VAL A 97 -4.95 -7.64 -7.91
N GLU A 98 -4.55 -8.77 -7.35
CA GLU A 98 -5.43 -9.68 -6.60
C GLU A 98 -6.13 -8.97 -5.44
N ASP A 99 -5.36 -8.24 -4.64
CA ASP A 99 -5.82 -7.64 -3.39
C ASP A 99 -6.72 -6.42 -3.65
N VAL A 100 -6.38 -5.57 -4.63
CA VAL A 100 -7.26 -4.46 -5.05
C VAL A 100 -8.56 -4.99 -5.67
N ALA A 101 -8.50 -6.06 -6.46
CA ALA A 101 -9.69 -6.69 -7.01
C ALA A 101 -10.61 -7.21 -5.90
N ALA A 102 -10.03 -7.87 -4.88
CA ALA A 102 -10.77 -8.33 -3.71
C ALA A 102 -11.41 -7.16 -2.94
N ALA A 103 -10.67 -6.09 -2.66
CA ALA A 103 -11.17 -4.91 -1.95
C ALA A 103 -12.30 -4.18 -2.72
N MET A 104 -12.21 -4.12 -4.05
CA MET A 104 -13.24 -3.51 -4.91
C MET A 104 -14.46 -4.41 -5.16
N GLY A 105 -14.39 -5.69 -4.78
CA GLY A 105 -15.42 -6.68 -5.11
C GLY A 105 -15.54 -6.96 -6.61
N VAL A 106 -14.44 -6.91 -7.35
CA VAL A 106 -14.41 -7.10 -8.81
C VAL A 106 -13.40 -8.18 -9.21
N SER A 107 -13.40 -8.55 -10.49
CA SER A 107 -12.41 -9.50 -11.02
C SER A 107 -11.07 -8.83 -11.31
N ARG A 108 -9.97 -9.59 -11.33
CA ARG A 108 -8.67 -9.12 -11.83
C ARG A 108 -8.76 -8.58 -13.26
N ILE A 109 -9.60 -9.20 -14.10
CA ILE A 109 -9.86 -8.73 -15.47
C ILE A 109 -10.42 -7.30 -15.46
N THR A 110 -11.30 -6.98 -14.50
CA THR A 110 -11.85 -5.64 -14.34
C THR A 110 -10.76 -4.62 -13.98
N ILE A 111 -9.81 -5.00 -13.12
CA ILE A 111 -8.66 -4.14 -12.79
C ILE A 111 -7.78 -3.90 -14.03
N TYR A 112 -7.43 -4.94 -14.79
CA TYR A 112 -6.67 -4.77 -16.02
C TYR A 112 -7.39 -3.89 -17.05
N ASN A 113 -8.73 -3.98 -17.14
CA ASN A 113 -9.50 -3.09 -18.00
C ASN A 113 -9.38 -1.62 -17.59
N TYR A 114 -9.36 -1.33 -16.28
CA TYR A 114 -9.14 0.03 -15.80
C TYR A 114 -7.71 0.51 -16.08
N LEU A 115 -6.70 -0.33 -15.87
CA LEU A 115 -5.30 -0.01 -16.18
C LEU A 115 -5.11 0.30 -17.68
N ASN A 116 -5.62 -0.57 -18.55
CA ASN A 116 -5.53 -0.41 -20.01
C ASN A 116 -6.24 0.85 -20.51
N ALA A 117 -7.36 1.23 -19.87
CA ALA A 117 -8.09 2.44 -20.23
C ALA A 117 -7.33 3.73 -19.86
N MET A 118 -6.37 3.68 -18.95
CA MET A 118 -5.50 4.80 -18.60
C MET A 118 -4.25 4.90 -19.49
N GLU A 119 -3.74 3.76 -19.97
CA GLU A 119 -2.55 3.71 -20.83
C GLU A 119 -2.83 4.12 -22.29
N GLN A 120 -4.08 4.01 -22.74
CA GLN A 120 -4.47 4.52 -24.05
C GLN A 120 -4.70 6.04 -23.96
N PRO A 121 -3.80 6.90 -24.49
CA PRO A 121 -4.16 8.29 -24.69
C PRO A 121 -5.38 8.32 -25.61
N ALA A 122 -6.32 9.23 -25.33
CA ALA A 122 -7.52 9.45 -26.13
C ALA A 122 -7.14 9.67 -27.61
N SER A 123 -7.05 8.59 -28.38
CA SER A 123 -6.63 8.60 -29.78
C SER A 123 -7.71 7.86 -30.56
N GLY A 124 -8.66 8.63 -31.07
CA GLY A 124 -9.79 8.08 -31.81
C GLY A 124 -10.82 9.08 -32.35
N GLY A 125 -10.52 10.37 -32.40
CA GLY A 125 -11.23 11.29 -33.29
C GLY A 125 -10.74 11.06 -34.73
N ARG A 126 -11.17 9.97 -35.36
CA ARG A 126 -11.01 9.79 -36.80
C ARG A 126 -12.22 10.39 -37.49
N ASP A 127 -11.97 11.51 -38.17
CA ASP A 127 -12.28 11.69 -39.58
C ASP A 127 -13.45 10.84 -40.09
N ARG A 128 -14.64 11.40 -40.04
CA ARG A 128 -15.72 11.05 -40.95
C ARG A 128 -16.41 12.33 -41.41
N GLU A 129 -16.57 12.42 -42.73
CA GLU A 129 -17.30 13.41 -43.54
C GLU A 129 -16.55 14.74 -43.78
N GLY A 130 -16.16 15.10 -45.01
CA GLY A 130 -16.38 14.51 -46.34
C GLY A 130 -15.56 15.24 -47.40
#